data_AF-R9JQC2-F1
#
_entry.id   AF-R9JQC2-F1
#
_cell.length_a   1.000
_cell.length_b   1.000
_cell.length_c   1.000
_cell.angle_alpha   90.00
_cell.angle_beta   90.00
_cell.angle_gamma   90.00
#
_symmetry.space_group_name_H-M   'P 1'
#
loop_
_entity.id
_entity.type
_entity.pdbx_description
1 polymer ?
#
loop_
_entity_poly.entity_id
_entity_poly.type
_entity_poly.pdbx_seq_one_letter_code
_entity_poly.pdbx_strand_id
1 'polypeptide(L)'
;MDSIFSNYLSRPGVRQPIFTSYCDGNRVTCYGLSQWGSKYLGDQGYTPIEIIRYYYGNDMYINSTSYISGVPSSWPGYDLTVGSSGQKVLQMQQQLNRIAQNYPAIPRIAEDGIFGPATANAVRTFQRVFGLAPTGIVDYPTWYKISEVFVGVTRISEPG
;
A
#
# COMPACT_ATOMS: atom_id res chain seq x y z
N MET A 1 6.10 7.90 -1.83
CA MET A 1 4.93 8.37 -2.61
C MET A 1 4.44 7.15 -3.37
N ASP A 2 3.30 6.52 -3.11
CA ASP A 2 2.03 7.01 -2.58
C ASP A 2 1.49 6.15 -1.42
N SER A 3 1.36 6.75 -0.25
CA SER A 3 0.61 6.25 0.91
C SER A 3 -0.90 6.55 0.81
N ILE A 4 -1.40 6.81 -0.40
CA ILE A 4 -2.75 7.36 -0.64
C ILE A 4 -3.84 6.29 -0.43
N PHE A 5 -3.53 5.00 -0.56
CA PHE A 5 -4.57 3.95 -0.59
C PHE A 5 -4.82 3.21 0.74
N SER A 6 -3.99 3.41 1.78
CA SER A 6 -4.10 2.66 3.05
C SER A 6 -4.58 3.50 4.24
N ASN A 7 -4.66 4.82 4.06
CA ASN A 7 -4.99 5.77 5.11
C ASN A 7 -6.41 6.27 4.91
N TYR A 8 -7.24 6.13 5.93
CA TYR A 8 -8.59 6.69 5.93
C TYR A 8 -8.83 7.47 7.22
N LEU A 9 -9.74 8.42 7.13
CA LEU A 9 -10.14 9.24 8.25
C LEU A 9 -11.24 8.52 9.06
N SER A 10 -11.07 8.48 10.38
CA SER A 10 -12.03 7.86 11.29
C SER A 10 -12.21 8.66 12.58
N ARG A 11 -13.36 8.45 13.24
CA ARG A 11 -13.66 8.89 14.62
C ARG A 11 -13.80 7.69 15.55
N PRO A 12 -13.58 7.84 16.87
CA PRO A 12 -13.77 6.76 17.83
C PRO A 12 -15.19 6.19 17.74
N GLY A 13 -15.33 4.88 17.53
CA GLY A 13 -16.63 4.19 17.49
C GLY A 13 -17.37 4.22 16.14
N VAL A 14 -16.85 4.87 15.10
CA VAL A 14 -17.47 4.93 13.77
C VAL A 14 -16.74 3.99 12.80
N ARG A 15 -17.41 2.94 12.32
CA ARG A 15 -16.81 1.91 11.44
C ARG A 15 -16.69 2.31 9.97
N GLN A 16 -17.40 3.35 9.53
CA GLN A 16 -17.41 3.76 8.12
C GLN A 16 -16.43 4.92 7.87
N PRO A 17 -15.65 4.89 6.77
CA PRO A 17 -14.81 6.00 6.36
C PRO A 17 -15.64 7.27 6.16
N ILE A 18 -15.19 8.40 6.72
CA ILE A 18 -15.90 9.67 6.59
C ILE A 18 -15.64 10.25 5.19
N PHE A 19 -16.71 10.47 4.44
CA PHE A 19 -16.64 11.14 3.15
C PHE A 19 -16.44 12.65 3.38
N THR A 20 -15.24 13.15 3.09
CA THR A 20 -14.96 14.59 3.17
C THR A 20 -15.37 15.24 1.85
N SER A 21 -16.42 16.05 1.87
CA SER A 21 -16.81 16.87 0.72
C SER A 21 -15.70 17.87 0.40
N TYR A 22 -15.19 17.83 -0.83
CA TYR A 22 -14.17 18.75 -1.35
C TYR A 22 -14.83 19.82 -2.22
N CYS A 23 -14.50 21.09 -1.99
CA CYS A 23 -14.98 22.21 -2.81
C CYS A 23 -13.93 23.31 -2.99
N ASP A 24 -14.09 24.11 -4.05
CA ASP A 24 -13.10 25.12 -4.47
C ASP A 24 -12.97 26.31 -3.48
N GLY A 25 -14.01 26.62 -2.71
CA GLY A 25 -14.04 27.74 -1.75
C GLY A 25 -14.04 29.16 -2.35
N ASN A 26 -14.14 29.32 -3.68
CA ASN A 26 -14.18 30.63 -4.36
C ASN A 26 -15.60 31.07 -4.76
N ARG A 27 -16.55 30.14 -4.91
CA ARG A 27 -17.95 30.46 -5.27
C ARG A 27 -19.00 29.90 -4.31
N VAL A 28 -18.62 29.06 -3.34
CA VAL A 28 -19.55 28.40 -2.40
C VAL A 28 -18.91 28.29 -1.01
N THR A 29 -19.66 28.65 0.04
CA THR A 29 -19.30 28.37 1.44
C THR A 29 -19.63 26.91 1.75
N CYS A 30 -18.65 26.12 2.19
CA CYS A 30 -18.84 24.71 2.50
C CYS A 30 -18.64 24.45 4.01
N TYR A 31 -19.45 23.55 4.55
CA TYR A 31 -19.18 22.91 5.84
C TYR A 31 -18.17 21.77 5.62
N GLY A 32 -16.87 22.08 5.55
CA GLY A 32 -15.80 21.08 5.40
C GLY A 32 -14.52 21.62 4.76
N LEU A 33 -13.60 20.71 4.41
CA LEU A 33 -12.34 21.01 3.71
C LEU A 33 -12.58 21.85 2.46
N SER A 34 -11.87 22.98 2.36
CA SER A 34 -11.82 23.79 1.15
C SER A 34 -10.42 23.74 0.53
N GLN A 35 -10.36 23.81 -0.81
CA GLN A 35 -9.09 23.80 -1.55
C GLN A 35 -8.14 24.90 -1.08
N TRP A 36 -8.62 26.15 -0.99
CA TRP A 36 -7.77 27.27 -0.59
C TRP A 36 -7.49 27.33 0.92
N GLY A 37 -8.44 26.90 1.76
CA GLY A 37 -8.22 26.91 3.20
C GLY A 37 -7.27 25.81 3.67
N SER A 38 -7.35 24.61 3.08
CA SER A 38 -6.35 23.55 3.33
C SER A 38 -4.96 23.92 2.80
N LYS A 39 -4.88 24.56 1.62
CA LYS A 39 -3.61 25.11 1.10
C LYS A 39 -3.02 26.15 2.06
N TYR A 40 -3.81 27.13 2.51
CA TYR A 40 -3.35 28.20 3.41
C TYR A 40 -2.79 27.63 4.72
N LEU A 41 -3.48 26.66 5.34
CA LEU A 41 -3.01 26.01 6.55
C LEU A 41 -1.72 25.22 6.31
N GLY A 42 -1.59 24.55 5.16
CA GLY A 42 -0.34 23.91 4.75
C GLY A 42 0.81 24.90 4.60
N ASP A 43 0.56 26.07 4.00
CA ASP A 43 1.55 27.15 3.88
C ASP A 43 1.97 27.73 5.25
N GLN A 44 1.11 27.63 6.27
CA GLN A 44 1.40 27.98 7.67
C GLN A 44 2.12 26.86 8.45
N GLY A 45 2.45 25.75 7.80
CA GLY A 45 3.18 24.63 8.39
C GLY A 45 2.33 23.57 9.08
N TYR A 46 0.99 23.61 8.91
CA TYR A 46 0.12 22.58 9.45
C TYR A 46 0.31 21.25 8.70
N THR A 47 0.44 20.17 9.45
CA THR A 47 0.48 18.81 8.90
C THR A 47 -0.89 18.39 8.38
N PRO A 48 -0.97 17.38 7.49
CA PRO A 48 -2.24 16.90 6.95
C PRO A 48 -3.28 16.56 8.04
N ILE A 49 -2.87 15.92 9.14
CA ILE A 49 -3.80 15.57 10.22
C ILE A 49 -4.30 16.80 10.99
N GLU A 50 -3.48 17.84 11.16
CA GLU A 50 -3.88 19.07 11.84
C GLU A 50 -4.88 19.86 11.00
N ILE A 51 -4.70 19.89 9.68
CA ILE A 51 -5.68 20.46 8.74
C ILE A 51 -7.01 19.72 8.84
N ILE A 52 -7.00 18.38 8.87
CA ILE A 52 -8.24 17.60 9.04
C ILE A 52 -8.94 17.94 10.37
N ARG A 53 -8.19 18.02 11.46
CA ARG A 53 -8.75 18.34 12.79
C ARG A 53 -9.31 19.76 12.85
N TYR A 54 -8.70 20.70 12.13
CA TYR A 54 -9.21 22.06 12.00
C TYR A 54 -10.63 22.09 11.40
N TYR A 55 -10.89 21.27 10.37
CA TYR A 55 -12.21 21.25 9.70
C TYR A 55 -13.24 20.35 10.36
N TYR A 56 -12.82 19.23 10.95
CA TYR A 56 -13.73 18.17 11.39
C TYR A 56 -13.69 17.89 12.90
N GLY A 57 -12.85 18.58 13.66
CA GLY A 57 -12.71 18.42 15.11
C GLY A 57 -11.50 17.58 15.53
N ASN A 58 -11.09 17.76 16.79
CA ASN A 58 -9.87 17.15 17.35
C ASN A 58 -9.97 15.62 17.56
N ASP A 59 -11.16 15.05 17.47
CA ASP A 59 -11.43 13.62 17.59
C ASP A 59 -11.09 12.82 16.33
N MET A 60 -10.63 13.49 15.27
CA MET A 60 -10.20 12.87 14.02
C MET A 60 -8.78 12.30 14.13
N TYR A 61 -8.61 11.09 13.60
CA TYR A 61 -7.31 10.45 13.42
C TYR A 61 -7.23 9.76 12.06
N ILE A 62 -6.02 9.71 11.49
CA ILE A 62 -5.72 8.87 10.34
C ILE A 62 -5.52 7.46 10.88
N ASN A 63 -6.38 6.55 10.47
CA ASN A 63 -6.22 5.14 10.75
C ASN A 63 -5.63 4.46 9.51
N SER A 64 -4.75 3.50 9.75
CA SER A 64 -4.20 2.64 8.71
C SER A 64 -4.81 1.27 8.94
N THR A 65 -5.65 0.81 8.02
CA THR A 65 -6.11 -0.57 8.08
C THR A 65 -4.97 -1.49 7.64
N SER A 66 -4.63 -2.47 8.48
CA SER A 66 -3.75 -3.60 8.13
C SER A 66 -4.40 -4.58 7.16
N TYR A 67 -5.69 -4.39 6.86
CA TYR A 67 -6.49 -5.16 5.92
C TYR A 67 -7.19 -4.22 4.93
N ILE A 68 -6.54 -3.97 3.79
CA ILE A 68 -7.32 -3.73 2.57
C ILE A 68 -8.03 -5.06 2.33
N SER A 69 -9.37 -5.07 2.31
CA SER A 69 -10.13 -6.29 2.03
C SER A 69 -9.64 -6.89 0.71
N GLY A 70 -8.89 -7.99 0.79
CA GLY A 70 -8.23 -8.64 -0.34
C GLY A 70 -6.70 -8.66 -0.34
N VAL A 71 -5.97 -7.76 0.33
CA VAL A 71 -4.49 -7.80 0.36
C VAL A 71 -4.00 -8.58 1.59
N PRO A 72 -3.14 -9.62 1.45
CA PRO A 72 -2.82 -10.53 2.56
C PRO A 72 -1.97 -9.90 3.68
N SER A 73 -1.18 -8.84 3.41
CA SER A 73 -0.40 -8.13 4.43
C SER A 73 0.19 -6.80 3.92
N SER A 74 0.36 -5.84 4.84
CA SER A 74 1.00 -4.55 4.58
C SER A 74 2.53 -4.64 4.47
N TRP A 75 3.12 -3.68 3.75
CA TRP A 75 4.58 -3.52 3.65
C TRP A 75 5.19 -3.29 5.05
N PRO A 76 6.33 -3.91 5.38
CA PRO A 76 6.86 -3.92 6.76
C PRO A 76 7.53 -2.63 7.24
N GLY A 77 7.58 -1.57 6.42
CA GLY A 77 8.25 -0.32 6.76
C GLY A 77 9.74 -0.28 6.38
N TYR A 78 10.26 -1.34 5.75
CA TYR A 78 11.63 -1.44 5.26
C TYR A 78 11.70 -2.32 4.00
N ASP A 79 12.76 -2.14 3.20
CA ASP A 79 12.98 -2.89 1.97
C ASP A 79 13.47 -4.31 2.25
N LEU A 80 12.99 -5.29 1.48
CA LEU A 80 13.54 -6.65 1.51
C LEU A 80 14.62 -6.79 0.44
N THR A 81 15.81 -7.17 0.87
CA THR A 81 17.03 -7.25 0.06
C THR A 81 17.82 -8.49 0.46
N VAL A 82 18.88 -8.82 -0.28
CA VAL A 82 19.79 -9.92 0.08
C VAL A 82 20.26 -9.77 1.53
N GLY A 83 20.04 -10.81 2.34
CA GLY A 83 20.33 -10.82 3.77
C GLY A 83 19.11 -10.56 4.68
N SER A 84 18.01 -10.01 4.16
CA SER A 84 16.74 -9.94 4.90
C SER A 84 16.21 -11.35 5.20
N SER A 85 15.56 -11.52 6.34
CA SER A 85 14.93 -12.78 6.72
C SER A 85 13.68 -12.59 7.59
N GLY A 86 12.90 -13.67 7.75
CA GLY A 86 11.73 -13.72 8.62
C GLY A 86 10.39 -13.74 7.89
N GLN A 87 9.31 -13.57 8.63
CA GLN A 87 7.95 -13.85 8.15
C GLN A 87 7.55 -13.03 6.90
N LYS A 88 8.05 -11.81 6.77
CA LYS A 88 7.75 -10.94 5.63
C LYS A 88 8.43 -11.41 4.34
N VAL A 89 9.63 -11.96 4.45
CA VAL A 89 10.32 -12.60 3.32
C VAL A 89 9.58 -13.86 2.93
N LEU A 90 9.22 -14.71 3.90
CA LEU A 90 8.48 -15.96 3.64
C LEU A 90 7.15 -15.68 2.92
N GLN A 91 6.41 -14.70 3.42
CA GLN A 91 5.15 -14.30 2.81
C GLN A 91 5.33 -13.81 1.36
N MET A 92 6.35 -12.97 1.10
CA MET A 92 6.64 -12.51 -0.25
C MET A 92 7.01 -13.68 -1.17
N GLN A 93 7.84 -14.61 -0.69
CA GLN A 93 8.24 -15.82 -1.45
C GLN A 93 7.02 -16.67 -1.83
N GLN A 94 6.10 -16.90 -0.90
CA GLN A 94 4.85 -17.63 -1.14
C GLN A 94 3.99 -16.95 -2.21
N GLN A 95 3.82 -15.63 -2.12
CA GLN A 95 3.07 -14.87 -3.13
C GLN A 95 3.74 -14.95 -4.50
N LEU A 96 5.06 -14.77 -4.55
CA LEU A 96 5.83 -14.82 -5.79
C LEU A 96 5.77 -16.19 -6.46
N ASN A 97 5.86 -17.27 -5.68
CA ASN A 97 5.71 -18.64 -6.17
C ASN A 97 4.30 -18.93 -6.68
N ARG A 98 3.25 -18.40 -6.03
CA ARG A 98 1.89 -18.52 -6.54
C ARG A 98 1.73 -17.80 -7.87
N ILE A 99 2.27 -16.58 -7.99
CA ILE A 99 2.26 -15.82 -9.25
C ILE A 99 3.02 -16.58 -10.34
N ALA A 100 4.16 -17.20 -10.01
CA ALA A 100 4.96 -17.98 -10.95
C ALA A 100 4.22 -19.19 -11.56
N GLN A 101 3.08 -19.63 -10.99
CA GLN A 101 2.23 -20.65 -11.60
C GLN A 101 1.57 -20.16 -12.90
N ASN A 102 1.21 -18.87 -12.96
CA ASN A 102 0.59 -18.24 -14.13
C ASN A 102 1.61 -17.47 -14.99
N TYR A 103 2.76 -17.10 -14.40
CA TYR A 103 3.82 -16.35 -15.05
C TYR A 103 5.14 -17.14 -15.01
N PRO A 104 5.31 -18.16 -15.88
CA PRO A 104 6.42 -19.12 -15.81
C PRO A 104 7.80 -18.50 -16.08
N ALA A 105 7.86 -17.27 -16.60
CA ALA A 105 9.10 -16.51 -16.72
C ALA A 105 9.71 -16.17 -15.34
N ILE A 106 8.90 -16.09 -14.28
CA ILE A 106 9.37 -15.83 -12.92
C ILE A 106 9.88 -17.15 -12.34
N PRO A 107 11.17 -17.24 -11.95
CA PRO A 107 11.72 -18.43 -11.32
C PRO A 107 10.99 -18.74 -10.01
N ARG A 108 10.66 -20.02 -9.80
CA ARG A 108 10.25 -20.49 -8.47
C ARG A 108 11.45 -20.48 -7.52
N ILE A 109 11.20 -20.14 -6.27
CA ILE A 109 12.20 -19.98 -5.23
C ILE A 109 11.82 -20.78 -3.98
N ALA A 110 12.77 -20.99 -3.08
CA ALA A 110 12.48 -21.57 -1.77
C ALA A 110 11.59 -20.63 -0.96
N GLU A 111 10.69 -21.21 -0.16
CA GLU A 111 9.84 -20.51 0.82
C GLU A 111 10.43 -20.74 2.22
N ASP A 112 11.66 -20.27 2.40
CA ASP A 112 12.47 -20.50 3.61
C ASP A 112 12.51 -19.26 4.52
N GLY A 113 11.91 -18.15 4.09
CA GLY A 113 11.98 -16.88 4.80
C GLY A 113 13.35 -16.22 4.72
N ILE A 114 14.22 -16.61 3.78
CA ILE A 114 15.56 -16.05 3.60
C ILE A 114 15.67 -15.40 2.22
N PHE A 115 16.00 -14.11 2.22
CA PHE A 115 16.17 -13.37 0.98
C PHE A 115 17.59 -13.58 0.45
N GLY A 116 17.77 -14.64 -0.33
CA GLY A 116 19.05 -14.96 -0.99
C GLY A 116 19.16 -14.42 -2.42
N PRO A 117 20.29 -14.70 -3.11
CA PRO A 117 20.49 -14.32 -4.52
C PRO A 117 19.41 -14.88 -5.47
N ALA A 118 18.89 -16.07 -5.19
CA ALA A 118 17.80 -16.66 -5.95
C ALA A 118 16.51 -15.83 -5.84
N THR A 119 16.14 -15.42 -4.62
CA THR A 119 15.01 -14.52 -4.34
C THR A 119 15.19 -13.19 -5.06
N ALA A 120 16.38 -12.58 -4.99
CA ALA A 120 16.69 -11.33 -5.68
C ALA A 120 16.51 -11.45 -7.21
N ASN A 121 16.92 -12.57 -7.80
CA ASN A 121 16.76 -12.82 -9.23
C ASN A 121 15.28 -13.00 -9.62
N ALA A 122 14.49 -13.69 -8.79
CA ALA A 122 13.06 -13.84 -9.01
C ALA A 122 12.33 -12.49 -8.93
N VAL A 123 12.64 -11.67 -7.91
CA VAL A 123 12.11 -10.31 -7.77
C VAL A 123 12.48 -9.44 -8.98
N ARG A 124 13.74 -9.49 -9.42
CA ARG A 124 14.19 -8.76 -10.62
C ARG A 124 13.44 -9.16 -11.87
N THR A 125 13.05 -10.43 -11.97
CA THR A 125 12.31 -10.96 -13.11
C THR A 125 10.85 -10.54 -13.04
N PHE A 126 10.23 -10.63 -11.87
CA PHE A 126 8.90 -10.08 -11.60
C PHE A 126 8.82 -8.59 -11.96
N GLN A 127 9.79 -7.79 -11.49
CA GLN A 127 9.85 -6.36 -11.81
C GLN A 127 9.87 -6.10 -13.31
N ARG A 128 10.68 -6.85 -14.08
CA ARG A 128 10.68 -6.76 -15.55
C ARG A 128 9.33 -7.10 -16.17
N VAL A 129 8.71 -8.21 -15.72
CA VAL A 129 7.41 -8.68 -16.24
C VAL A 129 6.32 -7.63 -16.03
N PHE A 130 6.34 -6.92 -14.90
CA PHE A 130 5.30 -5.96 -14.52
C PHE A 130 5.70 -4.49 -14.68
N GLY A 131 6.76 -4.20 -15.43
CA GLY A 131 7.14 -2.82 -15.81
C GLY A 131 7.72 -1.98 -14.67
N LEU A 132 8.27 -2.61 -13.64
CA LEU A 132 8.99 -1.96 -12.55
C LEU A 132 10.49 -1.88 -12.82
N ALA A 133 11.20 -1.01 -12.11
CA ALA A 133 12.66 -0.97 -12.14
C ALA A 133 13.24 -2.31 -11.62
N PRO A 134 14.13 -3.00 -12.38
CA PRO A 134 14.59 -4.35 -12.07
C PRO A 134 15.75 -4.37 -11.05
N THR A 135 15.52 -3.80 -9.88
CA THR A 135 16.51 -3.69 -8.80
C THR A 135 16.82 -5.05 -8.16
N GLY A 136 15.83 -5.96 -8.10
CA GLY A 136 15.89 -7.17 -7.29
C GLY A 136 15.65 -6.94 -5.79
N ILE A 137 15.23 -5.73 -5.43
CA ILE A 137 14.86 -5.31 -4.07
C ILE A 137 13.34 -5.19 -4.01
N VAL A 138 12.73 -5.67 -2.93
CA VAL A 138 11.30 -5.47 -2.67
C VAL A 138 11.12 -4.22 -1.82
N ASP A 139 11.04 -3.10 -2.52
CA ASP A 139 10.65 -1.80 -1.97
C ASP A 139 9.12 -1.68 -1.84
N TYR A 140 8.65 -0.53 -1.36
CA TYR A 140 7.21 -0.26 -1.22
C TYR A 140 6.41 -0.53 -2.52
N PRO A 141 6.75 0.06 -3.69
CA PRO A 141 6.06 -0.24 -4.95
C PRO A 141 6.06 -1.74 -5.31
N THR A 142 7.21 -2.40 -5.17
CA THR A 142 7.35 -3.82 -5.53
C THR A 142 6.48 -4.71 -4.64
N TRP A 143 6.44 -4.46 -3.32
CA TRP A 143 5.62 -5.21 -2.37
C TRP A 143 4.14 -5.19 -2.74
N TYR A 144 3.61 -3.98 -3.01
CA TYR A 144 2.21 -3.82 -3.36
C TYR A 144 1.89 -4.37 -4.74
N LYS A 145 2.82 -4.30 -5.69
CA LYS A 145 2.63 -4.93 -7.00
C LYS A 145 2.57 -6.45 -6.90
N ILE A 146 3.42 -7.07 -6.09
CA ILE A 146 3.36 -8.52 -5.82
C ILE A 146 2.00 -8.87 -5.20
N SER A 147 1.57 -8.11 -4.20
CA SER A 147 0.28 -8.33 -3.52
C SER A 147 -0.91 -8.20 -4.48
N GLU A 148 -0.95 -7.16 -5.31
CA GLU A 148 -2.00 -6.95 -6.32
C GLU A 148 -2.09 -8.13 -7.29
N VAL A 149 -0.95 -8.54 -7.87
CA VAL A 149 -0.90 -9.63 -8.84
C VAL A 149 -1.28 -10.96 -8.17
N PHE A 150 -0.82 -11.20 -6.94
CA PHE A 150 -1.20 -12.38 -6.16
C PHE A 150 -2.71 -12.51 -6.01
N VAL A 151 -3.39 -11.43 -5.62
CA VAL A 151 -4.85 -11.39 -5.49
C VAL A 151 -5.54 -11.63 -6.83
N GLY A 152 -4.99 -11.05 -7.91
CA GLY A 152 -5.48 -11.29 -9.26
C GLY A 152 -5.44 -12.77 -9.65
N VAL A 153 -4.32 -13.46 -9.41
CA VAL A 153 -4.17 -14.86 -9.81
C VAL A 153 -4.93 -15.85 -8.91
N THR A 154 -5.11 -15.54 -7.62
CA THR A 154 -5.86 -16.42 -6.70
C THR A 154 -7.34 -16.40 -6.97
N ARG A 155 -7.93 -15.23 -7.27
CA ARG A 155 -9.35 -15.12 -7.66
C ARG A 155 -9.70 -15.87 -8.94
N ILE A 156 -8.75 -16.01 -9.87
CA ILE A 156 -8.94 -16.79 -11.10
C ILE A 156 -8.93 -18.31 -10.79
N SER A 157 -8.36 -18.72 -9.66
CA SER A 157 -8.15 -20.12 -9.30
C SER A 157 -9.21 -20.71 -8.36
N GLU A 158 -10.13 -19.90 -7.82
CA GLU A 158 -11.24 -20.39 -6.99
C GLU A 158 -12.48 -20.57 -7.87
N PRO A 159 -12.92 -21.82 -8.14
CA PRO A 159 -14.26 -22.03 -8.69
C PRO A 159 -15.28 -21.62 -7.60
N GLY A 160 -16.17 -20.69 -7.96
CA GLY A 160 -17.30 -20.28 -7.12
C GLY A 160 -18.33 -21.38 -6.92
#